data_AF-A0AAV0CJ48-F1
#
_entry.id   AF-A0AAV0CJ48-F1
#
_cell.length_a   1.000
_cell.length_b   1.000
_cell.length_c   1.000
_cell.angle_alpha   90.00
_cell.angle_beta   90.00
_cell.angle_gamma   90.00
#
_symmetry.space_group_name_H-M   'P 1'
#
loop_
_entity.id
_entity.type
_entity.pdbx_description
1 polymer ?
#
loop_
_entity_poly.entity_id
_entity_poly.type
_entity_poly.pdbx_seq_one_letter_code
_entity_poly.pdbx_strand_id
1 'polypeptide(L)'
;MSKILPFLFLFLGLVNGGGNPPYPWFHYEHVFSPAIYVDQSGFTKFKTIQSAIDAIPSNNLRWICIFIMPGIYREKVTIPSDKQYIYLKGVGIQRPTIVWDNSESLVASPTFTSYADNIKVEKLQFVSGGGGKPLKPAVAAMITGDKTTFYECSFAGVQDTLLDAQGRHYFKHCIIEGAIDFIFGAGQSIYEECKIVVNAGSFGERTTGYITAQGRSGAYDSNAFVFKNCNVIGNGMAYLGRAWRSYARTIFFNSSLSNIIVSQGND
;
A
#
# COMPACT_ATOMS: atom_id res chain seq x y z
N MET A 1 2.04 7.38 66.78
CA MET A 1 2.56 6.47 65.73
C MET A 1 2.67 7.27 64.44
N SER A 2 3.89 7.32 63.91
CA SER A 2 4.43 8.39 63.07
C SER A 2 4.05 8.28 61.59
N LYS A 3 3.84 9.43 60.95
CA LYS A 3 3.68 9.66 59.51
C LYS A 3 5.00 9.38 58.77
N ILE A 4 4.91 8.86 57.55
CA ILE A 4 6.02 8.56 56.64
C ILE A 4 6.27 9.76 55.72
N LEU A 5 7.53 10.21 55.67
CA LEU A 5 8.07 11.23 54.76
C LEU A 5 8.70 10.52 53.53
N PRO A 6 8.71 11.14 52.33
CA PRO A 6 9.30 10.53 51.13
C PRO A 6 10.82 10.78 51.05
N PHE A 7 11.56 9.79 50.56
CA PHE A 7 12.99 9.88 50.29
C PHE A 7 13.26 10.67 49.01
N LEU A 8 13.97 11.79 49.17
CA LEU A 8 14.64 12.55 48.12
C LEU A 8 16.12 12.12 48.13
N PHE A 9 16.62 11.48 47.08
CA PHE A 9 18.06 11.27 46.91
C PHE A 9 18.63 12.34 45.99
N LEU A 10 19.36 13.24 46.62
CA LEU A 10 20.29 14.19 46.03
C LEU A 10 21.63 13.45 45.81
N PHE A 11 22.19 13.47 44.61
CA PHE A 11 23.61 13.19 44.40
C PHE A 11 24.30 14.44 43.85
N LEU A 12 25.32 14.87 44.58
CA LEU A 12 26.19 16.01 44.31
C LEU A 12 27.60 15.47 44.00
N GLY A 13 28.26 16.06 43.01
CA GLY A 13 29.70 15.88 42.70
C GLY A 13 29.93 14.95 41.49
N LEU A 14 30.76 15.26 40.50
CA LEU A 14 31.88 16.21 40.40
C LEU A 14 32.04 16.64 38.93
N VAL A 15 32.30 17.93 38.70
CA VAL A 15 32.91 18.41 37.45
C VAL A 15 34.42 18.41 37.66
N ASN A 16 35.15 17.60 36.88
CA ASN A 16 36.39 17.99 36.20
C ASN A 16 36.99 16.79 35.45
N GLY A 17 37.20 16.97 34.15
CA GLY A 17 37.83 15.98 33.29
C GLY A 17 37.53 16.27 31.83
N GLY A 18 38.11 17.35 31.30
CA GLY A 18 38.17 17.58 29.86
C GLY A 18 38.93 16.44 29.20
N GLY A 19 38.19 15.54 28.56
CA GLY A 19 38.72 14.52 27.67
C GLY A 19 37.93 14.58 26.38
N ASN A 20 38.56 15.04 25.31
CA ASN A 20 37.99 14.91 23.96
C ASN A 20 37.76 13.42 23.65
N PRO A 21 36.56 13.01 23.22
CA PRO A 21 36.36 11.64 22.72
C PRO A 21 37.17 11.45 21.43
N PRO A 22 37.81 10.28 21.21
CA PRO A 22 38.80 10.11 20.15
C PRO A 22 38.21 9.73 18.78
N TYR A 23 36.99 10.18 18.44
CA TYR A 23 36.35 9.86 17.16
C TYR A 23 35.53 11.03 16.59
N PRO A 24 35.91 11.65 15.45
CA PRO A 24 35.29 12.89 14.98
C PRO A 24 33.93 12.77 14.24
N TRP A 25 33.27 11.61 14.15
CA TRP A 25 32.25 11.42 13.10
C TRP A 25 30.89 10.83 13.49
N PHE A 26 30.51 10.84 14.78
CA PHE A 26 29.11 10.55 15.15
C PHE A 26 28.42 11.82 15.66
N HIS A 27 28.13 12.73 14.73
CA HIS A 27 27.03 13.65 14.92
C HIS A 27 25.74 12.85 14.74
N TYR A 28 25.09 12.49 15.85
CA TYR A 28 23.69 12.11 15.83
C TYR A 28 22.89 13.39 15.58
N GLU A 29 22.87 13.84 14.32
CA GLU A 29 21.83 14.77 13.91
C GLU A 29 20.51 14.05 14.15
N HIS A 30 19.71 14.58 15.06
CA HIS A 30 18.28 14.34 15.02
C HIS A 30 17.80 14.89 13.68
N VAL A 31 17.84 14.05 12.63
CA VAL A 31 17.22 14.35 11.35
C VAL A 31 15.72 14.37 11.64
N PHE A 32 15.21 15.54 11.99
CA PHE A 32 13.79 15.82 11.95
C PHE A 32 13.37 15.65 10.49
N SER A 33 12.91 14.45 10.13
CA SER A 33 12.19 14.27 8.87
C SER A 33 11.03 15.26 8.87
N PRO A 34 10.92 16.14 7.85
CA PRO A 34 9.80 17.06 7.76
C PRO A 34 8.50 16.27 7.82
N ALA A 35 7.67 16.56 8.82
CA ALA A 35 6.34 15.98 8.94
C ALA A 35 5.34 16.93 8.28
N ILE A 36 4.62 16.43 7.27
CA ILE A 36 3.50 17.13 6.66
C ILE A 36 2.23 16.51 7.22
N TYR A 37 1.24 17.35 7.55
CA TYR A 37 -0.06 16.91 8.02
C TYR A 37 -1.12 17.28 7.00
N VAL A 38 -2.00 16.34 6.71
CA VAL A 38 -3.17 16.50 5.85
C VAL A 38 -4.43 16.29 6.69
N ASP A 39 -5.31 17.28 6.69
CA ASP A 39 -6.57 17.24 7.43
C ASP A 39 -7.66 18.05 6.72
N GLN A 40 -8.83 17.44 6.52
CA GLN A 40 -9.99 18.06 5.89
C GLN A 40 -10.68 19.10 6.79
N SER A 41 -10.42 19.10 8.11
CA SER A 41 -10.99 20.04 9.08
C SER A 41 -10.54 21.50 8.86
N GLY A 42 -9.42 21.71 8.18
CA GLY A 42 -8.81 23.03 7.96
C GLY A 42 -7.82 23.49 9.04
N PHE A 43 -7.50 22.67 10.04
CA PHE A 43 -6.48 23.01 11.06
C PHE A 43 -5.03 22.83 10.59
N THR A 44 -4.81 22.24 9.42
CA THR A 44 -3.48 22.03 8.84
C THR A 44 -3.33 22.79 7.51
N LYS A 45 -2.08 22.95 7.04
CA LYS A 45 -1.78 23.64 5.78
C LYS A 45 -2.41 22.96 4.56
N PHE A 46 -2.57 21.64 4.59
CA PHE A 46 -3.01 20.84 3.44
C PHE A 46 -4.34 20.16 3.74
N LYS A 47 -5.34 20.43 2.88
CA LYS A 47 -6.67 19.79 2.96
C LYS A 47 -6.76 18.52 2.11
N THR A 48 -5.84 18.34 1.16
CA THR A 48 -5.82 17.22 0.23
C THR A 48 -4.46 16.55 0.24
N ILE A 49 -4.42 15.26 -0.07
CA ILE A 49 -3.19 14.47 -0.11
C ILE A 49 -2.34 14.91 -1.30
N GLN A 50 -2.96 15.19 -2.45
CA GLN A 50 -2.23 15.65 -3.63
C GLN A 50 -1.50 16.97 -3.36
N SER A 51 -2.14 17.95 -2.71
CA SER A 51 -1.48 19.24 -2.43
C SER A 51 -0.28 19.12 -1.49
N ALA A 52 -0.29 18.15 -0.57
CA ALA A 52 0.85 17.84 0.29
C ALA A 52 2.01 17.22 -0.49
N ILE A 53 1.73 16.30 -1.42
CA ILE A 53 2.73 15.72 -2.33
C ILE A 53 3.30 16.81 -3.26
N ASP A 54 2.45 17.69 -3.79
CA ASP A 54 2.85 18.77 -4.69
C ASP A 54 3.83 19.75 -4.03
N ALA A 55 3.70 19.97 -2.72
CA ALA A 55 4.58 20.85 -1.95
C ALA A 55 5.99 20.27 -1.68
N ILE A 56 6.20 18.97 -1.89
CA ILE A 56 7.53 18.35 -1.77
C ILE A 56 8.38 18.76 -2.99
N PRO A 57 9.61 19.26 -2.83
CA PRO A 57 10.46 19.61 -3.97
C PRO A 57 10.72 18.42 -4.90
N SER A 58 10.80 18.69 -6.20
CA SER A 58 11.29 17.73 -7.19
C SER A 58 12.70 17.23 -6.85
N ASN A 59 13.02 16.01 -7.27
CA ASN A 59 14.26 15.30 -6.96
C ASN A 59 14.52 15.16 -5.45
N ASN A 60 13.47 14.92 -4.68
CA ASN A 60 13.58 14.71 -3.25
C ASN A 60 14.41 13.45 -2.94
N LEU A 61 15.40 13.58 -2.06
CA LEU A 61 16.29 12.49 -1.62
C LEU A 61 16.20 12.20 -0.11
N ARG A 62 15.23 12.80 0.59
CA ARG A 62 15.08 12.68 2.04
C ARG A 62 13.70 12.13 2.40
N TRP A 63 13.63 11.26 3.39
CA TRP A 63 12.35 10.75 3.87
C TRP A 63 11.47 11.89 4.42
N ILE A 64 10.32 12.08 3.78
CA ILE A 64 9.27 13.00 4.21
C ILE A 64 8.04 12.18 4.56
N CYS A 65 7.56 12.35 5.79
CA CYS A 65 6.36 11.67 6.27
C CYS A 65 5.14 12.59 6.10
N ILE A 66 4.13 12.12 5.38
CA ILE A 66 2.84 12.78 5.25
C ILE A 66 1.84 12.01 6.14
N PHE A 67 1.50 12.60 7.28
CA PHE A 67 0.45 12.12 8.16
C PHE A 67 -0.92 12.52 7.63
N ILE A 68 -1.76 11.54 7.38
CA ILE A 68 -3.09 11.73 6.80
C ILE A 68 -4.12 11.44 7.90
N MET A 69 -4.88 12.46 8.29
CA MET A 69 -5.91 12.32 9.32
C MET A 69 -7.10 11.50 8.80
N PRO A 70 -7.87 10.83 9.69
CA PRO A 70 -9.07 10.09 9.31
C PRO A 70 -10.01 10.93 8.45
N GLY A 71 -10.54 10.33 7.38
CA GLY A 71 -11.44 11.01 6.47
C GLY A 71 -11.60 10.27 5.15
N ILE A 72 -12.57 10.72 4.35
CA ILE A 72 -12.78 10.27 2.97
C ILE A 72 -12.24 11.35 2.03
N TYR A 73 -11.12 11.06 1.39
CA TYR A 73 -10.43 11.91 0.44
C TYR A 73 -10.92 11.57 -0.96
N ARG A 74 -11.86 12.38 -1.46
CA ARG A 74 -12.40 12.26 -2.83
C ARG A 74 -11.49 12.97 -3.82
N GLU A 75 -10.35 12.37 -4.12
CA GLU A 75 -9.33 12.90 -5.02
C GLU A 75 -8.58 11.77 -5.74
N LYS A 76 -7.97 12.11 -6.87
CA LYS A 76 -6.91 11.27 -7.43
C LYS A 76 -5.59 11.68 -6.82
N VAL A 77 -4.79 10.69 -6.45
CA VAL A 77 -3.46 10.91 -5.88
C VAL A 77 -2.40 10.31 -6.79
N THR A 78 -1.44 11.12 -7.21
CA THR A 78 -0.28 10.70 -8.00
C THR A 78 0.99 11.13 -7.27
N ILE A 79 1.90 10.19 -7.07
CA ILE A 79 3.29 10.45 -6.68
C ILE A 79 4.14 10.44 -7.96
N PRO A 80 4.56 11.61 -8.48
CA PRO A 80 5.40 11.70 -9.67
C PRO A 80 6.78 11.06 -9.44
N SER A 81 7.44 10.59 -10.51
CA SER A 81 8.70 9.82 -10.42
C SER A 81 9.87 10.59 -9.80
N ASP A 82 9.83 11.92 -9.84
CA ASP A 82 10.84 12.81 -9.24
C ASP A 82 10.59 13.09 -7.74
N LYS A 83 9.52 12.53 -7.15
CA LYS A 83 9.17 12.71 -5.73
C LYS A 83 9.36 11.44 -4.90
N GLN A 84 10.60 10.95 -4.88
CA GLN A 84 10.99 9.75 -4.12
C GLN A 84 11.03 10.00 -2.60
N TYR A 85 11.17 8.91 -1.83
CA TYR A 85 11.33 8.95 -0.36
C TYR A 85 10.15 9.59 0.36
N ILE A 86 8.93 9.32 -0.11
CA ILE A 86 7.69 9.73 0.55
C ILE A 86 7.14 8.57 1.36
N TYR A 87 6.76 8.88 2.61
CA TYR A 87 6.03 7.97 3.47
C TYR A 87 4.63 8.53 3.74
N LEU A 88 3.61 7.92 3.15
CA LEU A 88 2.21 8.23 3.43
C LEU A 88 1.74 7.40 4.63
N LYS A 89 1.27 8.04 5.69
CA LYS A 89 0.86 7.36 6.92
C LYS A 89 -0.52 7.80 7.38
N GLY A 90 -1.48 6.89 7.34
CA GLY A 90 -2.78 7.08 7.99
C GLY A 90 -2.66 7.15 9.51
N VAL A 91 -3.38 8.08 10.13
CA VAL A 91 -3.43 8.28 11.58
C VAL A 91 -4.76 7.78 12.13
N GLY A 92 -4.74 7.19 13.33
CA GLY A 92 -5.95 6.78 14.05
C GLY A 92 -6.35 5.32 13.82
N ILE A 93 -7.52 4.97 14.39
CA ILE A 93 -8.08 3.60 14.29
C ILE A 93 -8.70 3.37 12.91
N GLN A 94 -9.40 4.38 12.39
CA GLN A 94 -10.00 4.34 11.06
C GLN A 94 -8.96 4.77 10.02
N ARG A 95 -8.73 3.92 9.02
CA ARG A 95 -7.84 4.24 7.90
C ARG A 95 -8.45 5.37 7.08
N PRO A 96 -7.68 6.42 6.75
CA PRO A 96 -8.09 7.37 5.73
C PRO A 96 -8.34 6.66 4.40
N THR A 97 -9.42 7.04 3.73
CA THR A 97 -9.86 6.41 2.49
C THR A 97 -9.73 7.37 1.33
N ILE A 98 -8.92 7.01 0.33
CA ILE A 98 -8.82 7.70 -0.95
C ILE A 98 -9.77 7.02 -1.91
N VAL A 99 -10.72 7.78 -2.44
CA VAL A 99 -11.75 7.27 -3.35
C VAL A 99 -11.89 8.15 -4.57
N TRP A 100 -12.01 7.50 -5.72
CA TRP A 100 -12.36 8.17 -6.97
C TRP A 100 -13.35 7.30 -7.76
N ASP A 101 -14.39 7.94 -8.26
CA ASP A 101 -15.45 7.31 -9.04
C ASP A 101 -15.61 8.11 -10.33
N ASN A 102 -15.12 7.59 -11.46
CA ASN A 102 -15.46 8.13 -12.77
C ASN A 102 -15.52 7.01 -13.82
N SER A 103 -16.73 6.73 -14.29
CA SER A 103 -17.13 5.57 -15.07
C SER A 103 -16.92 5.67 -16.59
N GLU A 104 -15.86 6.34 -17.05
CA GLU A 104 -15.73 6.69 -18.48
C GLU A 104 -14.79 5.80 -19.30
N SER A 105 -13.81 5.10 -18.71
CA SER A 105 -12.95 4.16 -19.45
C SER A 105 -12.05 3.33 -18.52
N LEU A 106 -11.62 2.16 -19.01
CA LEU A 106 -10.45 1.38 -18.55
C LEU A 106 -9.17 2.23 -18.32
N VAL A 107 -9.09 3.37 -19.01
CA VAL A 107 -7.96 4.33 -19.01
C VAL A 107 -8.27 5.58 -18.16
N ALA A 108 -9.44 5.65 -17.52
CA ALA A 108 -9.74 6.72 -16.57
C ALA A 108 -8.83 6.53 -15.33
N SER A 109 -7.84 7.41 -15.17
CA SER A 109 -6.64 7.13 -14.36
C SER A 109 -6.91 6.55 -12.95
N PRO A 110 -6.03 5.69 -12.43
CA PRO A 110 -6.17 5.05 -11.13
C PRO A 110 -6.47 6.05 -10.00
N THR A 111 -7.21 5.62 -8.98
CA THR A 111 -7.46 6.44 -7.76
C THR A 111 -6.15 6.85 -7.10
N PHE A 112 -5.21 5.93 -6.99
CA PHE A 112 -3.84 6.19 -6.53
C PHE A 112 -2.82 5.70 -7.56
N THR A 113 -1.81 6.51 -7.86
CA THR A 113 -0.69 6.15 -8.72
C THR A 113 0.64 6.48 -8.07
N SER A 114 1.57 5.53 -8.08
CA SER A 114 2.96 5.77 -7.69
C SER A 114 3.93 5.47 -8.83
N TYR A 115 4.56 6.52 -9.35
CA TYR A 115 5.68 6.44 -10.31
C TYR A 115 7.05 6.52 -9.62
N ALA A 116 7.11 7.01 -8.39
CA ALA A 116 8.35 7.17 -7.66
C ALA A 116 8.86 5.89 -7.02
N ASP A 117 10.18 5.74 -6.99
CA ASP A 117 10.87 4.74 -6.21
C ASP A 117 10.91 5.12 -4.71
N ASN A 118 11.18 4.11 -3.87
CA ASN A 118 11.38 4.28 -2.42
C ASN A 118 10.17 4.92 -1.73
N ILE A 119 8.99 4.31 -1.92
CA ILE A 119 7.74 4.79 -1.33
C ILE A 119 7.30 3.88 -0.20
N LYS A 120 6.79 4.47 0.89
CA LYS A 120 6.14 3.76 1.99
C LYS A 120 4.71 4.22 2.11
N VAL A 121 3.80 3.29 2.29
CA VAL A 121 2.40 3.56 2.58
C VAL A 121 1.96 2.72 3.75
N GLU A 122 1.37 3.34 4.75
CA GLU A 122 0.85 2.67 5.94
C GLU A 122 -0.57 3.13 6.25
N LYS A 123 -1.45 2.17 6.56
CA LYS A 123 -2.81 2.42 7.10
C LYS A 123 -3.68 3.30 6.20
N LEU A 124 -3.61 3.13 4.89
CA LEU A 124 -4.51 3.80 3.93
C LEU A 124 -5.44 2.81 3.24
N GLN A 125 -6.60 3.30 2.82
CA GLN A 125 -7.53 2.58 1.97
C GLN A 125 -7.64 3.24 0.60
N PHE A 126 -7.57 2.46 -0.46
CA PHE A 126 -7.73 2.88 -1.85
C PHE A 126 -8.98 2.22 -2.43
N VAL A 127 -9.90 3.03 -2.96
CA VAL A 127 -11.17 2.55 -3.51
C VAL A 127 -11.38 3.13 -4.89
N SER A 128 -11.63 2.26 -5.86
CA SER A 128 -12.09 2.63 -7.20
C SER A 128 -13.60 2.41 -7.34
N GLY A 129 -14.30 3.35 -7.97
CA GLY A 129 -15.64 3.08 -8.52
C GLY A 129 -15.57 2.14 -9.71
N GLY A 130 -16.49 1.19 -9.88
CA GLY A 130 -16.40 0.18 -10.96
C GLY A 130 -17.42 -0.96 -10.94
N GLY A 131 -18.21 -1.10 -9.87
CA GLY A 131 -19.29 -2.09 -9.76
C GLY A 131 -20.56 -1.79 -10.57
N GLY A 132 -20.45 -0.94 -11.61
CA GLY A 132 -21.57 -0.62 -12.50
C GLY A 132 -21.98 -1.81 -13.38
N LYS A 133 -23.13 -1.67 -14.06
CA LYS A 133 -23.58 -2.60 -15.11
C LYS A 133 -23.60 -1.85 -16.45
N PRO A 134 -22.81 -2.23 -17.46
CA PRO A 134 -21.87 -3.36 -17.48
C PRO A 134 -20.68 -3.14 -16.54
N LEU A 135 -20.06 -4.25 -16.10
CA LEU A 135 -18.81 -4.22 -15.36
C LEU A 135 -17.75 -3.50 -16.19
N LYS A 136 -17.07 -2.53 -15.57
CA LYS A 136 -15.95 -1.81 -16.18
C LYS A 136 -14.73 -1.94 -15.27
N PRO A 137 -13.55 -2.19 -15.86
CA PRO A 137 -12.30 -2.15 -15.11
C PRO A 137 -12.08 -0.79 -14.45
N ALA A 138 -11.57 -0.82 -13.23
CA ALA A 138 -11.26 0.38 -12.47
C ALA A 138 -10.17 0.10 -11.44
N VAL A 139 -9.07 0.84 -11.57
CA VAL A 139 -7.87 0.64 -10.79
C VAL A 139 -7.92 1.49 -9.52
N ALA A 140 -7.94 0.84 -8.36
CA ALA A 140 -7.82 1.51 -7.06
C ALA A 140 -6.39 2.01 -6.83
N ALA A 141 -5.38 1.22 -7.22
CA ALA A 141 -3.98 1.63 -7.14
C ALA A 141 -3.14 1.08 -8.29
N MET A 142 -2.28 1.92 -8.86
CA MET A 142 -1.26 1.56 -9.84
C MET A 142 0.14 1.87 -9.31
N ILE A 143 0.99 0.84 -9.21
CA ILE A 143 2.34 0.96 -8.66
C ILE A 143 3.35 0.60 -9.75
N THR A 144 4.26 1.53 -10.06
CA THR A 144 5.28 1.37 -11.10
C THR A 144 6.70 1.68 -10.63
N GLY A 145 6.85 2.40 -9.52
CA GLY A 145 8.16 2.74 -8.95
C GLY A 145 8.71 1.64 -8.03
N ASP A 146 10.01 1.42 -8.10
CA ASP A 146 10.72 0.34 -7.41
C ASP A 146 10.86 0.57 -5.89
N LYS A 147 10.98 -0.51 -5.12
CA LYS A 147 11.13 -0.48 -3.65
C LYS A 147 9.98 0.22 -2.94
N THR A 148 8.75 -0.14 -3.32
CA THR A 148 7.53 0.39 -2.69
C THR A 148 6.97 -0.61 -1.66
N THR A 149 6.59 -0.13 -0.48
CA THR A 149 5.99 -0.97 0.57
C THR A 149 4.61 -0.47 0.99
N PHE A 150 3.69 -1.41 1.20
CA PHE A 150 2.36 -1.17 1.77
C PHE A 150 2.20 -2.00 3.05
N TYR A 151 1.85 -1.34 4.16
CA TYR A 151 1.65 -1.98 5.46
C TYR A 151 0.27 -1.63 6.03
N GLU A 152 -0.53 -2.66 6.36
CA GLU A 152 -1.90 -2.49 6.88
C GLU A 152 -2.82 -1.67 5.97
N CYS A 153 -2.57 -1.68 4.66
CA CYS A 153 -3.38 -0.97 3.67
C CYS A 153 -4.54 -1.83 3.16
N SER A 154 -5.52 -1.20 2.51
CA SER A 154 -6.58 -1.93 1.81
C SER A 154 -6.83 -1.38 0.41
N PHE A 155 -7.08 -2.27 -0.54
CA PHE A 155 -7.37 -1.96 -1.94
C PHE A 155 -8.70 -2.63 -2.29
N ALA A 156 -9.67 -1.84 -2.74
CA ALA A 156 -11.01 -2.35 -3.03
C ALA A 156 -11.49 -1.88 -4.41
N GLY A 157 -11.93 -2.83 -5.20
CA GLY A 157 -12.49 -2.63 -6.53
C GLY A 157 -13.24 -3.88 -7.00
N VAL A 158 -13.36 -4.04 -8.31
CA VAL A 158 -14.05 -5.19 -8.91
C VAL A 158 -13.19 -5.84 -9.97
N GLN A 159 -13.06 -5.20 -11.13
CA GLN A 159 -12.14 -5.63 -12.18
C GLN A 159 -10.91 -4.72 -12.16
N ASP A 160 -9.72 -5.30 -12.24
CA ASP A 160 -8.43 -4.59 -12.32
C ASP A 160 -8.13 -3.71 -11.08
N THR A 161 -8.40 -4.20 -9.87
CA THR A 161 -8.31 -3.39 -8.64
C THR A 161 -6.90 -2.87 -8.34
N LEU A 162 -5.89 -3.74 -8.38
CA LEU A 162 -4.49 -3.41 -8.08
C LEU A 162 -3.63 -3.72 -9.30
N LEU A 163 -3.17 -2.65 -9.96
CA LEU A 163 -2.16 -2.73 -11.01
C LEU A 163 -0.76 -2.66 -10.39
N ASP A 164 -0.23 -3.82 -10.06
CA ASP A 164 1.14 -4.03 -9.60
C ASP A 164 2.08 -4.16 -10.82
N ALA A 165 2.34 -3.02 -11.47
CA ALA A 165 2.81 -2.96 -12.84
C ALA A 165 4.25 -3.45 -13.03
N GLN A 166 5.22 -2.88 -12.30
CA GLN A 166 6.64 -3.19 -12.42
C GLN A 166 7.40 -2.70 -11.18
N GLY A 167 8.59 -3.24 -10.94
CA GLY A 167 9.41 -2.91 -9.77
C GLY A 167 9.26 -3.92 -8.64
N ARG A 168 10.00 -3.71 -7.54
CA ARG A 168 9.97 -4.58 -6.36
C ARG A 168 9.03 -4.01 -5.31
N HIS A 169 7.98 -4.77 -4.98
CA HIS A 169 6.98 -4.33 -4.02
C HIS A 169 6.79 -5.32 -2.88
N TYR A 170 6.44 -4.79 -1.71
CA TYR A 170 6.13 -5.59 -0.54
C TYR A 170 4.83 -5.11 0.11
N PHE A 171 3.85 -6.01 0.13
CA PHE A 171 2.55 -5.79 0.75
C PHE A 171 2.47 -6.67 1.99
N LYS A 172 2.27 -6.08 3.18
CA LYS A 172 2.16 -6.81 4.44
C LYS A 172 0.92 -6.41 5.21
N HIS A 173 0.18 -7.40 5.72
CA HIS A 173 -1.08 -7.18 6.45
C HIS A 173 -2.11 -6.38 5.66
N CYS A 174 -2.04 -6.45 4.33
CA CYS A 174 -2.97 -5.74 3.46
C CYS A 174 -4.25 -6.54 3.22
N ILE A 175 -5.32 -5.82 2.88
CA ILE A 175 -6.56 -6.42 2.35
C ILE A 175 -6.66 -6.05 0.88
N ILE A 176 -6.80 -7.03 0.00
CA ILE A 176 -7.01 -6.78 -1.43
C ILE A 176 -8.31 -7.45 -1.85
N GLU A 177 -9.26 -6.66 -2.35
CA GLU A 177 -10.61 -7.10 -2.68
C GLU A 177 -10.96 -6.86 -4.16
N GLY A 178 -11.49 -7.88 -4.82
CA GLY A 178 -12.04 -7.77 -6.18
C GLY A 178 -12.62 -9.08 -6.74
N ALA A 179 -12.97 -9.08 -8.02
CA ALA A 179 -13.60 -10.20 -8.72
C ALA A 179 -12.77 -10.69 -9.90
N ILE A 180 -12.36 -9.81 -10.83
CA ILE A 180 -11.75 -10.19 -12.12
C ILE A 180 -10.37 -9.54 -12.22
N ASP A 181 -9.34 -10.35 -12.45
CA ASP A 181 -7.95 -9.93 -12.62
C ASP A 181 -7.50 -8.89 -11.58
N PHE A 182 -8.01 -9.00 -10.34
CA PHE A 182 -7.98 -7.86 -9.44
C PHE A 182 -6.60 -7.60 -8.83
N ILE A 183 -5.65 -8.52 -9.00
CA ILE A 183 -4.21 -8.31 -8.81
C ILE A 183 -3.52 -8.64 -10.13
N PHE A 184 -3.08 -7.63 -10.87
CA PHE A 184 -2.51 -7.81 -12.20
C PHE A 184 -1.30 -6.91 -12.41
N GLY A 185 -0.50 -7.26 -13.41
CA GLY A 185 0.76 -6.54 -13.67
C GLY A 185 1.97 -7.46 -13.75
N ALA A 186 3.16 -6.87 -13.77
CA ALA A 186 4.43 -7.56 -13.94
C ALA A 186 5.44 -7.20 -12.83
N GLY A 187 4.96 -6.77 -11.65
CA GLY A 187 5.79 -6.53 -10.47
C GLY A 187 6.53 -7.78 -9.97
N GLN A 188 7.66 -7.53 -9.31
CA GLN A 188 8.39 -8.52 -8.50
C GLN A 188 7.96 -8.35 -7.05
N SER A 189 6.87 -9.02 -6.67
CA SER A 189 6.11 -8.63 -5.49
C SER A 189 5.88 -9.78 -4.52
N ILE A 190 6.00 -9.46 -3.23
CA ILE A 190 5.60 -10.34 -2.14
C ILE A 190 4.40 -9.74 -1.44
N TYR A 191 3.35 -10.53 -1.31
CA TYR A 191 2.16 -10.31 -0.51
C TYR A 191 2.26 -11.23 0.70
N GLU A 192 2.54 -10.69 1.88
CA GLU A 192 2.78 -11.46 3.09
C GLU A 192 1.72 -11.20 4.16
N GLU A 193 1.11 -12.26 4.69
CA GLU A 193 0.08 -12.17 5.74
C GLU A 193 -1.10 -11.26 5.31
N CYS A 194 -1.39 -11.23 4.01
CA CYS A 194 -2.48 -10.46 3.43
C CYS A 194 -3.78 -11.27 3.44
N LYS A 195 -4.89 -10.55 3.47
CA LYS A 195 -6.22 -11.10 3.20
C LYS A 195 -6.61 -10.79 1.76
N ILE A 196 -6.86 -11.83 0.99
CA ILE A 196 -7.29 -11.74 -0.41
C ILE A 196 -8.79 -12.05 -0.44
N VAL A 197 -9.61 -11.06 -0.80
CA VAL A 197 -11.07 -11.13 -0.69
C VAL A 197 -11.69 -11.16 -2.08
N VAL A 198 -12.29 -12.30 -2.44
CA VAL A 198 -13.00 -12.48 -3.70
C VAL A 198 -14.46 -12.05 -3.55
N ASN A 199 -14.95 -11.20 -4.45
CA ASN A 199 -16.35 -10.75 -4.47
C ASN A 199 -17.11 -11.12 -5.77
N ALA A 200 -16.64 -12.13 -6.50
CA ALA A 200 -17.22 -12.58 -7.77
C ALA A 200 -18.70 -12.97 -7.66
N GLY A 201 -19.13 -13.52 -6.52
CA GLY A 201 -20.52 -13.92 -6.29
C GLY A 201 -21.51 -12.75 -6.28
N SER A 202 -21.04 -11.51 -6.06
CA SER A 202 -21.86 -10.31 -6.16
C SER A 202 -22.28 -9.95 -7.59
N PHE A 203 -21.69 -10.61 -8.60
CA PHE A 203 -21.93 -10.34 -10.02
C PHE A 203 -22.66 -11.49 -10.74
N GLY A 204 -23.30 -12.38 -9.98
CA GLY A 204 -24.18 -13.44 -10.47
C GLY A 204 -23.48 -14.78 -10.71
N GLU A 205 -24.27 -15.86 -10.80
CA GLU A 205 -23.80 -17.26 -10.80
C GLU A 205 -22.90 -17.65 -11.99
N ARG A 206 -22.87 -16.85 -13.06
CA ARG A 206 -22.03 -17.11 -14.24
C ARG A 206 -20.65 -16.44 -14.18
N THR A 207 -20.40 -15.61 -13.17
CA THR A 207 -19.13 -14.90 -13.04
C THR A 207 -18.17 -15.73 -12.18
N THR A 208 -17.16 -16.33 -12.83
CA THR A 208 -16.01 -16.90 -12.13
C THR A 208 -14.92 -15.83 -12.05
N GLY A 209 -14.42 -15.58 -10.85
CA GLY A 209 -13.37 -14.59 -10.62
C GLY A 209 -11.97 -15.10 -10.97
N TYR A 210 -11.03 -14.16 -11.06
CA TYR A 210 -9.61 -14.44 -11.23
C TYR A 210 -8.85 -13.57 -10.23
N ILE A 211 -8.12 -14.21 -9.31
CA ILE A 211 -7.34 -13.47 -8.31
C ILE A 211 -6.17 -12.75 -8.97
N THR A 212 -5.42 -13.47 -9.82
CA THR A 212 -4.23 -12.92 -10.47
C THR A 212 -4.29 -12.95 -11.99
N ALA A 213 -3.74 -11.91 -12.61
CA ALA A 213 -3.40 -11.87 -14.04
C ALA A 213 -1.95 -11.41 -14.20
N GLN A 214 -1.00 -12.31 -13.94
CA GLN A 214 0.42 -11.97 -13.90
C GLN A 214 1.02 -11.89 -15.30
N GLY A 215 1.80 -10.83 -15.55
CA GLY A 215 2.24 -10.36 -16.87
C GLY A 215 3.71 -10.58 -17.20
N ARG A 216 4.38 -11.57 -16.60
CA ARG A 216 5.77 -11.91 -16.95
C ARG A 216 5.87 -12.38 -18.40
N SER A 217 6.82 -11.82 -19.15
CA SER A 217 6.95 -12.02 -20.61
C SER A 217 8.23 -12.74 -21.04
N GLY A 218 9.24 -12.84 -20.18
CA GLY A 218 10.49 -13.55 -20.45
C GLY A 218 10.77 -14.70 -19.47
N ALA A 219 11.40 -15.76 -19.98
CA ALA A 219 11.81 -16.92 -19.16
C ALA A 219 12.76 -16.52 -18.02
N TYR A 220 13.64 -15.56 -18.29
CA TYR A 220 14.70 -15.09 -17.38
C TYR A 220 14.28 -13.89 -16.53
N ASP A 221 13.09 -13.32 -16.73
CA ASP A 221 12.62 -12.22 -15.90
C ASP A 221 12.42 -12.70 -14.45
N SER A 222 12.94 -11.94 -13.49
CA SER A 222 12.88 -12.28 -12.07
C SER A 222 11.54 -11.98 -11.41
N ASN A 223 10.64 -11.29 -12.10
CA ASN A 223 9.33 -10.89 -11.59
C ASN A 223 8.38 -12.08 -11.40
N ALA A 224 7.52 -11.94 -10.39
CA ALA A 224 6.54 -12.93 -9.95
C ALA A 224 5.63 -12.27 -8.92
N PHE A 225 4.42 -12.82 -8.75
CA PHE A 225 3.63 -12.55 -7.55
C PHE A 225 3.78 -13.72 -6.57
N VAL A 226 4.19 -13.43 -5.34
CA VAL A 226 4.34 -14.42 -4.28
C VAL A 226 3.40 -14.07 -3.12
N PHE A 227 2.42 -14.93 -2.88
CA PHE A 227 1.48 -14.85 -1.76
C PHE A 227 1.96 -15.79 -0.66
N LYS A 228 2.47 -15.23 0.43
CA LYS A 228 3.08 -15.95 1.55
C LYS A 228 2.23 -15.77 2.81
N ASN A 229 1.82 -16.86 3.44
CA ASN A 229 1.01 -16.81 4.67
C ASN A 229 -0.30 -16.01 4.51
N CYS A 230 -0.86 -15.96 3.29
CA CYS A 230 -2.08 -15.22 3.01
C CYS A 230 -3.33 -16.05 3.33
N ASN A 231 -4.45 -15.35 3.51
CA ASN A 231 -5.76 -15.98 3.62
C ASN A 231 -6.65 -15.55 2.46
N VAL A 232 -7.01 -16.49 1.59
CA VAL A 232 -7.92 -16.30 0.47
C VAL A 232 -9.33 -16.69 0.88
N ILE A 233 -10.23 -15.72 0.91
CA ILE A 233 -11.63 -15.84 1.34
C ILE A 233 -12.53 -15.08 0.37
N GLY A 234 -13.85 -15.19 0.52
CA GLY A 234 -14.78 -14.44 -0.31
C GLY A 234 -16.07 -15.17 -0.61
N ASN A 235 -16.73 -14.75 -1.69
CA ASN A 235 -17.94 -15.35 -2.23
C ASN A 235 -17.84 -15.56 -3.76
N GLY A 236 -18.71 -16.43 -4.29
CA GLY A 236 -18.63 -16.88 -5.68
C GLY A 236 -17.53 -17.92 -5.89
N MET A 237 -17.23 -18.23 -7.14
CA MET A 237 -16.12 -19.11 -7.52
C MET A 237 -14.99 -18.27 -8.11
N ALA A 238 -13.72 -18.67 -7.91
CA ALA A 238 -12.58 -18.03 -8.55
C ALA A 238 -11.42 -18.99 -8.85
N TYR A 239 -10.67 -18.66 -9.89
CA TYR A 239 -9.32 -19.19 -10.14
C TYR A 239 -8.27 -18.40 -9.34
N LEU A 240 -7.19 -19.06 -8.95
CA LEU A 240 -6.00 -18.43 -8.37
C LEU A 240 -5.36 -17.44 -9.36
N GLY A 241 -5.51 -17.69 -10.66
CA GLY A 241 -5.18 -16.73 -11.69
C GLY A 241 -5.26 -17.31 -13.08
N ARG A 242 -4.94 -16.44 -14.04
CA ARG A 242 -4.74 -16.74 -15.45
C ARG A 242 -3.52 -16.00 -15.99
N ALA A 243 -2.92 -16.49 -17.06
CA ALA A 243 -1.75 -15.87 -17.64
C ALA A 243 -2.12 -14.59 -18.43
N TRP A 244 -1.64 -13.42 -18.00
CA TRP A 244 -1.76 -12.21 -18.82
C TRP A 244 -0.71 -12.17 -19.94
N ARG A 245 0.46 -12.77 -19.69
CA ARG A 245 1.57 -12.92 -20.65
C ARG A 245 2.16 -14.33 -20.59
N SER A 246 2.93 -14.69 -21.62
CA SER A 246 3.36 -16.06 -21.91
C SER A 246 4.21 -16.75 -20.85
N TYR A 247 4.80 -16.01 -19.91
CA TYR A 247 5.65 -16.57 -18.84
C TYR A 247 5.10 -16.26 -17.45
N ALA A 248 3.78 -16.03 -17.32
CA ALA A 248 3.11 -15.70 -16.08
C ALA A 248 3.59 -16.56 -14.89
N ARG A 249 3.87 -15.91 -13.76
CA ARG A 249 4.40 -16.58 -12.57
C ARG A 249 3.74 -16.07 -11.29
N THR A 250 2.90 -16.92 -10.70
CA THR A 250 2.25 -16.70 -9.42
C THR A 250 2.53 -17.88 -8.49
N ILE A 251 2.84 -17.59 -7.22
CA ILE A 251 3.17 -18.58 -6.20
C ILE A 251 2.31 -18.32 -4.97
N PHE A 252 1.52 -19.31 -4.54
CA PHE A 252 0.87 -19.30 -3.23
C PHE A 252 1.62 -20.26 -2.31
N PHE A 253 2.22 -19.75 -1.24
CA PHE A 253 3.03 -20.49 -0.29
C PHE A 253 2.47 -20.34 1.12
N ASN A 254 2.26 -21.47 1.80
CA ASN A 254 1.73 -21.54 3.17
C ASN A 254 0.47 -20.66 3.39
N SER A 255 -0.40 -20.61 2.38
CA SER A 255 -1.60 -19.76 2.38
C SER A 255 -2.85 -20.62 2.50
N SER A 256 -3.87 -20.14 3.23
CA SER A 256 -5.16 -20.81 3.31
C SER A 256 -6.04 -20.40 2.13
N LEU A 257 -6.63 -21.38 1.46
CA LEU A 257 -7.55 -21.18 0.34
C LEU A 257 -8.94 -21.69 0.76
N SER A 258 -9.95 -20.83 0.77
CA SER A 258 -11.32 -21.27 1.06
C SER A 258 -11.91 -22.08 -0.11
N ASN A 259 -13.08 -22.70 0.13
CA ASN A 259 -13.79 -23.54 -0.85
C ASN A 259 -14.37 -22.77 -2.06
N ILE A 260 -14.08 -21.48 -2.19
CA ILE A 260 -14.41 -20.67 -3.37
C ILE A 260 -13.44 -20.90 -4.52
N ILE A 261 -12.26 -21.45 -4.24
CA ILE A 261 -11.27 -21.73 -5.28
C ILE A 261 -11.70 -22.97 -6.05
N VAL A 262 -11.83 -22.81 -7.36
CA VAL A 262 -12.13 -23.91 -8.28
C VAL A 262 -11.06 -24.99 -8.18
N SER A 263 -11.45 -26.27 -8.23
CA SER A 263 -10.54 -27.39 -8.03
C SER A 263 -9.41 -27.48 -9.05
N GLN A 264 -9.62 -26.92 -10.25
CA GLN A 264 -8.59 -26.78 -11.29
C GLN A 264 -7.43 -25.87 -10.85
N GLY A 265 -7.66 -24.95 -9.91
CA GLY A 265 -6.67 -24.02 -9.40
C GLY A 265 -6.47 -22.79 -10.29
N ASN A 266 -5.93 -22.98 -11.51
CA ASN A 266 -5.65 -21.91 -12.48
C ASN A 266 -6.32 -22.18 -13.84
N ASP A 267 -6.51 -21.12 -14.61
CA ASP A 267 -6.99 -21.15 -16.01
C ASP A 267 -5.85 -20.86 -17.00
#